data_AF-A0A956VWT4-F1
#
_entry.id   AF-A0A956VWT4-F1
#
_cell.length_a   1.000
_cell.length_b   1.000
_cell.length_c   1.000
_cell.angle_alpha   90.00
_cell.angle_beta   90.00
_cell.angle_gamma   90.00
#
_symmetry.space_group_name_H-M   'P 1'
#
loop_
_entity.id
_entity.type
_entity.pdbx_description
1 polymer ?
#
loop_
_entity_poly.entity_id
_entity_poly.type
_entity_poly.pdbx_seq_one_letter_code
_entity_poly.pdbx_strand_id
1 'polypeptide(L)'
;MAATRLRPWQPVVLVDAKRGRARRLRRMLSRATRAQFRALGVPHPDHLLIVVQRTVEHEERQLPSLLQVFEIGHQVRRHVLFLALTVEGEPMSDGAIVAALRQQLHEVVGEALGVLVCAVPGVRTSTPRPAAVVPLRPLAAEPPPFDHEAPFPDDADAPMDPANDGAYAVAGER
;
A
#
# COMPACT_ATOMS: atom_id res chain seq x y z
N MET A 1 -27.57 -35.89 -5.82
CA MET A 1 -27.62 -34.63 -5.03
C MET A 1 -26.84 -33.57 -5.79
N ALA A 2 -27.53 -32.56 -6.34
CA ALA A 2 -26.88 -31.46 -7.06
C ALA A 2 -26.24 -30.51 -6.04
N ALA A 3 -24.92 -30.33 -6.10
CA ALA A 3 -24.23 -29.33 -5.30
C ALA A 3 -24.62 -27.93 -5.82
N THR A 4 -25.55 -27.28 -5.13
CA THR A 4 -25.89 -25.87 -5.38
C THR A 4 -24.63 -25.05 -5.15
N ARG A 5 -24.00 -24.54 -6.22
CA ARG A 5 -22.86 -23.64 -6.11
C ARG A 5 -23.33 -22.37 -5.41
N LEU A 6 -23.13 -22.28 -4.09
CA LEU A 6 -23.36 -21.06 -3.32
C LEU A 6 -22.50 -19.97 -3.95
N ARG A 7 -23.15 -18.96 -4.55
CA ARG A 7 -22.41 -17.82 -5.08
C ARG A 7 -21.66 -17.18 -3.91
N PRO A 8 -20.35 -16.93 -4.05
CA PRO A 8 -19.61 -16.26 -2.99
C PRO A 8 -20.25 -14.89 -2.77
N TRP A 9 -20.56 -14.57 -1.51
CA TRP A 9 -21.10 -13.27 -1.11
C TRP A 9 -20.25 -12.12 -1.66
N GLN A 10 -20.92 -11.02 -2.04
CA GLN A 10 -20.27 -9.80 -2.50
C GLN A 10 -21.00 -8.57 -1.98
N PRO A 11 -20.26 -7.54 -1.51
CA PRO A 11 -20.88 -6.27 -1.17
C PRO A 11 -21.41 -5.57 -2.43
N VAL A 12 -22.49 -4.81 -2.28
CA VAL A 12 -22.97 -3.92 -3.34
C VAL A 12 -22.08 -2.68 -3.34
N VAL A 13 -21.51 -2.32 -4.49
CA VAL A 13 -20.60 -1.17 -4.60
C VAL A 13 -21.02 -0.23 -5.72
N LEU A 14 -21.46 0.96 -5.34
CA LEU A 14 -21.78 2.08 -6.21
C LEU A 14 -20.60 3.04 -6.22
N VAL A 15 -20.21 3.50 -7.41
CA VAL A 15 -19.05 4.39 -7.57
C VAL A 15 -19.39 5.49 -8.55
N ASP A 16 -19.47 6.72 -8.06
CA ASP A 16 -19.65 7.92 -8.84
C ASP A 16 -18.28 8.44 -9.32
N ALA A 17 -17.73 7.77 -10.33
CA ALA A 17 -16.49 8.17 -10.99
C ALA A 17 -16.50 7.80 -12.48
N LYS A 18 -15.53 8.32 -13.25
CA LYS A 18 -15.33 7.90 -14.65
C LYS A 18 -15.24 6.38 -14.77
N ARG A 19 -15.85 5.80 -15.81
CA ARG A 19 -16.03 4.34 -16.01
C ARG A 19 -14.79 3.49 -15.69
N GLY A 20 -13.61 3.91 -16.16
CA GLY A 20 -12.35 3.19 -15.91
C GLY A 20 -11.96 3.14 -14.42
N ARG A 21 -11.98 4.30 -13.75
CA ARG A 21 -11.71 4.40 -12.30
C ARG A 21 -12.80 3.69 -11.48
N ALA A 22 -14.07 3.87 -11.85
CA ALA A 22 -15.20 3.22 -11.19
C ALA A 22 -15.11 1.69 -11.23
N ARG A 23 -14.77 1.11 -12.39
CA ARG A 23 -14.59 -0.34 -12.54
C ARG A 23 -13.42 -0.85 -11.69
N ARG A 24 -12.31 -0.12 -11.65
CA ARG A 24 -11.14 -0.46 -10.85
C ARG A 24 -11.44 -0.41 -9.34
N LEU A 25 -12.01 0.70 -8.87
CA LEU A 25 -12.41 0.88 -7.48
C LEU A 25 -13.42 -0.19 -7.04
N ARG A 26 -14.45 -0.46 -7.84
CA ARG A 26 -15.43 -1.51 -7.54
C ARG A 26 -14.74 -2.86 -7.27
N ARG A 27 -13.82 -3.27 -8.14
CA ARG A 27 -13.06 -4.53 -7.96
C ARG A 27 -12.18 -4.50 -6.71
N MET A 28 -11.48 -3.40 -6.48
CA MET A 28 -10.59 -3.24 -5.32
C MET A 28 -11.37 -3.29 -4.01
N LEU A 29 -12.46 -2.53 -3.90
CA LEU A 29 -13.29 -2.47 -2.71
C LEU A 29 -13.97 -3.83 -2.44
N SER A 30 -14.63 -4.43 -3.44
CA SER A 30 -15.23 -5.76 -3.27
C SER A 30 -14.21 -6.84 -2.89
N ARG A 31 -12.96 -6.75 -3.36
CA ARG A 31 -11.88 -7.67 -2.96
C ARG A 31 -11.42 -7.38 -1.53
N ALA A 32 -11.18 -6.12 -1.19
CA ALA A 32 -10.73 -5.71 0.13
C ALA A 32 -11.74 -6.07 1.21
N THR A 33 -13.03 -5.78 0.99
CA THR A 33 -14.12 -6.13 1.92
C THR A 33 -14.18 -7.64 2.18
N ARG A 34 -14.19 -8.46 1.12
CA ARG A 34 -14.22 -9.92 1.27
C ARG A 34 -12.98 -10.46 1.96
N ALA A 35 -11.80 -9.91 1.62
CA ALA A 35 -10.56 -10.30 2.26
C ALA A 35 -10.56 -9.96 3.75
N GLN A 36 -11.09 -8.79 4.13
CA GLN A 36 -11.20 -8.36 5.53
C GLN A 36 -12.08 -9.31 6.34
N PHE A 37 -13.32 -9.57 5.92
CA PHE A 37 -14.22 -10.48 6.63
C PHE A 37 -13.65 -11.91 6.71
N ARG A 38 -13.05 -12.40 5.61
CA ARG A 38 -12.37 -13.71 5.61
C ARG A 38 -11.21 -13.75 6.59
N ALA A 39 -10.38 -12.71 6.65
CA ALA A 39 -9.21 -12.66 7.52
C ALA A 39 -9.61 -12.60 9.00
N LEU A 40 -10.73 -11.92 9.30
CA LEU A 40 -11.26 -11.78 10.66
C LEU A 40 -12.14 -12.97 11.09
N GLY A 41 -12.42 -13.93 10.20
CA GLY A 41 -13.20 -15.13 10.52
C GLY A 41 -14.67 -14.86 10.87
N VAL A 42 -15.19 -13.69 10.53
CA VAL A 42 -16.55 -13.26 10.89
C VAL A 42 -17.53 -13.44 9.74
N PRO A 43 -18.81 -13.74 10.05
CA PRO A 43 -19.86 -13.72 9.04
C PRO A 43 -19.95 -12.33 8.42
N HIS A 44 -20.17 -12.29 7.11
CA HIS A 44 -20.42 -11.03 6.43
C HIS A 44 -21.82 -10.52 6.74
N PRO A 45 -22.05 -9.19 6.79
CA PRO A 45 -23.39 -8.64 6.88
C PRO A 45 -24.21 -9.00 5.63
N ASP A 46 -25.49 -9.33 5.83
CA ASP A 46 -26.41 -9.68 4.73
C ASP A 46 -26.63 -8.49 3.78
N HIS A 47 -26.57 -7.28 4.32
CA HIS A 47 -26.86 -6.04 3.59
C HIS A 47 -25.77 -4.99 3.82
N LEU A 48 -24.66 -5.11 3.09
CA LEU A 48 -23.63 -4.08 3.02
C LEU A 48 -23.63 -3.39 1.66
N LEU A 49 -23.89 -2.08 1.70
CA LEU A 49 -23.78 -1.17 0.58
C LEU A 49 -22.58 -0.25 0.78
N ILE A 50 -21.72 -0.17 -0.23
CA ILE A 50 -20.59 0.76 -0.27
C ILE A 50 -20.88 1.78 -1.37
N VAL A 51 -20.90 3.05 -1.01
CA VAL A 51 -21.12 4.17 -1.93
C VAL A 51 -19.87 5.01 -1.98
N VAL A 52 -19.23 5.07 -3.14
CA VAL A 52 -18.10 5.96 -3.39
C VAL A 52 -18.62 7.16 -4.18
N GLN A 53 -18.45 8.35 -3.64
CA GLN A 53 -18.98 9.58 -4.22
C GLN A 53 -17.98 10.72 -4.10
N ARG A 54 -18.25 11.86 -4.76
CA ARG A 54 -17.30 12.98 -4.83
C ARG A 54 -16.88 13.46 -3.44
N THR A 55 -17.84 13.90 -2.64
CA THR A 55 -17.64 14.35 -1.25
C THR A 55 -18.60 13.61 -0.33
N VAL A 56 -18.22 13.47 0.93
CA VAL A 56 -19.07 12.97 2.01
C VAL A 56 -19.05 14.03 3.09
N GLU A 57 -20.22 14.51 3.51
CA GLU A 57 -20.36 15.59 4.48
C GLU A 57 -21.25 15.16 5.63
N HIS A 58 -20.88 15.55 6.85
CA HIS A 58 -21.65 15.35 8.07
C HIS A 58 -21.37 16.52 9.01
N GLU A 59 -22.42 17.16 9.53
CA GLU A 59 -22.30 18.31 10.45
C GLU A 59 -21.31 19.38 9.93
N GLU A 60 -21.47 19.78 8.66
CA GLU A 60 -20.64 20.80 7.97
C GLU A 60 -19.16 20.42 7.79
N ARG A 61 -18.77 19.17 8.07
CA ARG A 61 -17.40 18.67 7.87
C ARG A 61 -17.33 17.68 6.73
N GLN A 62 -16.29 17.80 5.91
CA GLN A 62 -15.97 16.78 4.90
C GLN A 62 -15.26 15.60 5.55
N LEU A 63 -15.71 14.40 5.25
CA LEU A 63 -15.20 13.16 5.82
C LEU A 63 -14.61 12.26 4.73
N PRO A 64 -13.52 11.53 5.01
CA PRO A 64 -13.01 10.49 4.10
C PRO A 64 -13.97 9.30 3.99
N SER A 65 -14.75 9.05 5.06
CA SER A 65 -15.72 7.97 5.11
C SER A 65 -16.79 8.24 6.17
N LEU A 66 -18.00 7.73 5.95
CA LEU A 66 -19.10 7.75 6.92
C LEU A 66 -19.81 6.39 6.89
N LEU A 67 -19.96 5.75 8.05
CA LEU A 67 -20.77 4.55 8.22
C LEU A 67 -22.13 4.93 8.80
N GLN A 68 -23.21 4.51 8.15
CA GLN A 68 -24.57 4.61 8.64
C GLN A 68 -25.18 3.23 8.74
N VAL A 69 -25.86 2.98 9.86
CA VAL A 69 -26.54 1.71 10.11
C VAL A 69 -28.04 2.00 10.20
N PHE A 70 -28.80 1.35 9.32
CA PHE A 70 -30.25 1.45 9.31
C PHE A 70 -30.84 0.15 9.83
N GLU A 71 -31.82 0.25 10.72
CA GLU A 71 -32.61 -0.89 11.16
C GLU A 71 -33.99 -0.80 10.52
N ILE A 72 -34.38 -1.83 9.77
CA ILE A 72 -35.67 -1.87 9.07
C ILE A 72 -36.48 -3.04 9.62
N GLY A 73 -37.53 -2.73 10.38
CA GLY A 73 -38.47 -3.73 10.91
C GLY A 73 -37.83 -4.70 11.90
N HIS A 74 -38.18 -5.99 11.80
CA HIS A 74 -37.76 -7.06 12.72
C HIS A 74 -36.25 -7.40 12.62
N GLN A 75 -35.38 -6.50 13.08
CA GLN A 75 -33.93 -6.72 13.27
C GLN A 75 -33.07 -6.84 12.00
N VAL A 76 -33.59 -6.48 10.83
CA VAL A 76 -32.77 -6.44 9.61
C VAL A 76 -31.95 -5.14 9.59
N ARG A 77 -30.64 -5.28 9.84
CA ARG A 77 -29.70 -4.17 9.75
C ARG A 77 -29.11 -4.03 8.35
N ARG A 78 -29.03 -2.79 7.88
CA ARG A 78 -28.38 -2.42 6.62
C ARG A 78 -27.24 -1.46 6.92
N HIS A 79 -26.03 -1.89 6.57
CA HIS A 79 -24.83 -1.07 6.69
C HIS A 79 -24.61 -0.34 5.37
N VAL A 80 -24.56 0.99 5.42
CA VAL A 80 -24.25 1.84 4.29
C VAL A 80 -22.97 2.60 4.61
N LEU A 81 -21.94 2.35 3.79
CA LEU A 81 -20.61 2.92 3.97
C LEU A 81 -20.34 3.89 2.82
N PHE A 82 -20.30 5.18 3.14
CA PHE A 82 -19.94 6.24 2.22
C PHE A 82 -18.43 6.47 2.24
N LEU A 83 -17.83 6.62 1.06
CA LEU A 83 -16.42 6.92 0.85
C LEU A 83 -16.29 8.13 -0.07
N ALA A 84 -15.46 9.09 0.33
CA ALA A 84 -15.20 10.27 -0.48
C ALA A 84 -14.12 10.01 -1.54
N LEU A 85 -14.24 10.68 -2.69
CA LEU A 85 -13.17 10.77 -3.69
C LEU A 85 -12.31 12.01 -3.48
N THR A 86 -12.83 13.02 -2.78
CA THR A 86 -12.15 14.27 -2.42
C THR A 86 -12.50 14.65 -0.98
N VAL A 87 -11.51 15.08 -0.21
CA VAL A 87 -11.66 15.56 1.17
C VAL A 87 -10.92 16.88 1.29
N GLU A 88 -11.59 17.92 1.78
CA GLU A 88 -11.03 19.27 1.90
C GLU A 88 -10.46 19.81 0.57
N GLY A 89 -11.10 19.44 -0.54
CA GLY A 89 -10.68 19.81 -1.89
C GLY A 89 -9.60 18.92 -2.50
N GLU A 90 -8.93 18.08 -1.71
CA GLU A 90 -7.84 17.23 -2.17
C GLU A 90 -8.34 15.85 -2.64
N PRO A 91 -7.90 15.34 -3.81
CA PRO A 91 -8.32 14.05 -4.31
C PRO A 91 -7.70 12.90 -3.49
N MET A 92 -8.55 11.97 -3.07
CA MET A 92 -8.10 10.74 -2.44
C MET A 92 -7.52 9.77 -3.47
N SER A 93 -6.35 9.21 -3.14
CA SER A 93 -5.78 8.10 -3.89
C SER A 93 -6.64 6.83 -3.69
N ASP A 94 -6.59 5.91 -4.66
CA ASP A 94 -7.33 4.64 -4.52
C ASP A 94 -6.86 3.83 -3.30
N GLY A 95 -5.60 3.98 -2.88
CA GLY A 95 -5.07 3.39 -1.65
C GLY A 95 -5.67 4.01 -0.39
N ALA A 96 -5.82 5.34 -0.36
CA ALA A 96 -6.46 6.04 0.74
C ALA A 96 -7.94 5.66 0.88
N ILE A 97 -8.66 5.51 -0.23
CA ILE A 97 -10.06 5.04 -0.25
C ILE A 97 -10.17 3.63 0.34
N VAL A 98 -9.25 2.72 -0.02
CA VAL A 98 -9.23 1.36 0.54
C VAL A 98 -8.85 1.36 2.02
N ALA A 99 -7.94 2.24 2.46
CA ALA A 99 -7.60 2.38 3.87
C ALA A 99 -8.79 2.86 4.70
N ALA A 100 -9.51 3.89 4.24
CA ALA A 100 -10.73 4.39 4.86
C ALA A 100 -11.82 3.30 4.93
N LEU A 101 -12.02 2.54 3.84
CA LEU A 101 -12.90 1.37 3.84
C LEU A 101 -12.52 0.39 4.94
N ARG A 102 -11.24 0.01 5.04
CA ARG A 102 -10.79 -0.97 6.04
C ARG A 102 -11.04 -0.48 7.46
N GLN A 103 -10.79 0.80 7.74
CA GLN A 103 -11.08 1.39 9.05
C GLN A 103 -12.56 1.24 9.41
N GLN A 104 -13.47 1.63 8.52
CA GLN A 104 -14.90 1.51 8.76
C GLN A 104 -15.40 0.07 8.85
N LEU A 105 -14.78 -0.87 8.11
CA LEU A 105 -15.12 -2.29 8.24
C LEU A 105 -14.76 -2.85 9.62
N HIS A 106 -13.78 -2.29 10.35
CA HIS A 106 -13.53 -2.72 11.73
C HIS A 106 -14.70 -2.38 12.65
N GLU A 107 -15.36 -1.22 12.44
CA GLU A 107 -16.57 -0.85 13.20
C GLU A 107 -17.72 -1.82 12.91
N VAL A 108 -17.95 -2.13 11.63
CA VAL A 108 -18.97 -3.12 11.22
C VAL A 108 -18.71 -4.49 11.85
N VAL A 109 -17.45 -4.90 11.96
CA VAL A 109 -17.09 -6.18 12.59
C VAL A 109 -17.17 -6.11 14.11
N GLY A 110 -16.85 -4.96 14.71
CA GLY A 110 -17.01 -4.70 16.13
C GLY A 110 -18.46 -4.84 16.60
N GLU A 111 -19.43 -4.45 15.78
CA GLU A 111 -20.84 -4.71 16.10
C GLU A 111 -21.18 -6.20 16.20
N ALA A 112 -20.55 -7.05 15.39
CA ALA A 112 -20.81 -8.49 15.38
C ALA A 112 -20.05 -9.26 16.47
N LEU A 113 -18.88 -8.76 16.89
CA LEU A 113 -17.98 -9.43 17.84
C LEU A 113 -17.96 -8.81 19.23
N GLY A 114 -18.55 -7.63 19.44
CA GLY A 114 -18.30 -6.80 20.62
C GLY A 114 -17.00 -5.99 20.48
N VAL A 115 -16.54 -5.37 21.57
CA VAL A 115 -15.36 -4.48 21.57
C VAL A 115 -14.12 -5.21 21.02
N LEU A 116 -13.69 -4.83 19.81
CA LEU A 116 -12.47 -5.33 19.21
C LEU A 116 -11.27 -4.56 19.76
N VAL A 117 -10.49 -5.23 20.61
CA VAL A 117 -9.20 -4.69 21.08
C VAL A 117 -8.13 -5.01 20.03
N CYS A 118 -7.86 -4.06 19.14
CA CYS A 118 -6.70 -4.14 18.26
C CYS A 118 -5.47 -3.60 18.99
N ALA A 119 -4.68 -4.50 19.58
CA ALA A 119 -3.38 -4.13 20.13
C ALA A 119 -2.38 -3.98 18.97
N VAL A 120 -2.25 -2.76 18.45
CA VAL A 120 -1.13 -2.42 17.58
C VAL A 120 0.07 -2.18 18.50
N PRO A 121 1.13 -3.01 18.46
CA PRO A 121 2.35 -2.70 19.20
C PRO A 121 2.79 -1.32 18.75
N GLY A 122 2.89 -0.39 19.70
CA GLY A 122 3.04 1.01 19.42
C GLY A 122 4.08 1.23 18.34
N VAL A 123 3.68 1.89 17.25
CA VAL A 123 4.62 2.68 16.47
C VAL A 123 5.21 3.62 17.51
N ARG A 124 6.42 3.30 17.96
CA ARG A 124 7.25 4.28 18.65
C ARG A 124 7.32 5.43 17.66
N THR A 125 6.56 6.48 17.92
CA THR A 125 6.91 7.79 17.37
C THR A 125 8.37 7.92 17.71
N SER A 126 9.24 7.84 16.70
CA SER A 126 10.64 8.10 16.94
C SER A 126 10.65 9.47 17.57
N THR A 127 11.08 9.56 18.82
CA THR A 127 11.48 10.84 19.40
C THR A 127 12.27 11.56 18.31
N PRO A 128 11.95 12.82 17.98
CA PRO A 128 12.72 13.54 16.98
C PRO A 128 14.17 13.49 17.44
N ARG A 129 14.97 12.66 16.78
CA ARG A 129 16.40 12.60 17.02
C ARG A 129 16.87 14.01 16.68
N PRO A 130 17.47 14.77 17.62
CA PRO A 130 17.99 16.08 17.28
C PRO A 130 18.91 15.88 16.08
N ALA A 131 18.61 16.59 14.98
CA ALA A 131 19.42 16.53 13.78
C ALA A 131 20.84 16.94 14.17
N ALA A 132 21.75 15.97 14.21
CA ALA A 132 23.16 16.26 14.32
C ALA A 132 23.57 16.86 12.98
N VAL A 133 23.60 18.20 12.92
CA VAL A 133 24.20 18.93 11.81
C VAL A 133 25.68 18.63 11.85
N VAL A 134 26.11 17.66 11.04
CA VAL A 134 27.53 17.41 10.79
C VAL A 134 28.02 18.54 9.88
N PRO A 135 28.99 19.36 10.31
CA PRO A 135 29.59 20.33 9.42
C PRO A 135 30.27 19.59 8.26
N LEU A 136 29.87 19.90 7.03
CA LEU A 136 30.57 19.45 5.83
C LEU A 136 32.00 19.97 5.91
N ARG A 137 32.99 19.06 5.93
CA ARG A 137 34.41 19.45 5.90
C ARG A 137 34.66 20.31 4.66
N PRO A 138 35.35 21.45 4.78
CA PRO A 138 35.79 22.20 3.61
C PRO A 138 36.76 21.33 2.80
N LEU A 139 36.50 21.27 1.49
CA LEU A 139 37.39 20.70 0.50
C LEU A 139 38.63 21.62 0.41
N ALA A 140 39.68 21.31 1.16
CA ALA A 140 40.98 21.94 1.00
C ALA A 140 42.01 20.86 0.67
N ALA A 141 42.67 21.09 -0.46
CA ALA A 141 43.56 20.18 -1.15
C ALA A 141 44.87 19.95 -0.38
N GLU A 142 45.32 18.69 -0.35
CA GLU A 142 46.66 18.29 -0.82
C GLU A 142 46.70 16.75 -0.95
N PRO A 143 47.16 16.19 -2.08
CA PRO A 143 47.42 14.76 -2.18
C PRO A 143 48.67 14.40 -1.34
N PRO A 144 48.66 13.30 -0.56
CA PRO A 144 49.86 12.84 0.11
C PRO A 144 50.89 12.34 -0.94
N PRO A 145 52.19 12.57 -0.71
CA PRO A 145 53.24 12.19 -1.64
C PRO A 145 53.27 10.66 -1.79
N PHE A 146 53.37 10.20 -3.04
CA PHE A 146 53.79 8.84 -3.30
C PHE A 146 55.22 8.68 -2.77
N ASP A 147 55.46 7.74 -1.86
CA ASP A 147 56.74 7.05 -1.74
C ASP A 147 56.57 5.66 -1.11
N HIS A 148 56.85 4.68 -1.97
CA HIS A 148 57.50 3.39 -1.76
C HIS A 148 57.12 2.48 -0.58
N GLU A 149 56.57 1.32 -0.95
CA GLU A 149 57.12 -0.04 -0.68
C GLU A 149 55.99 -1.04 -0.34
N ALA A 150 55.18 -1.38 -1.35
CA ALA A 150 54.41 -2.61 -1.33
C ALA A 150 55.27 -3.69 -2.03
N PRO A 151 55.55 -4.84 -1.39
CA PRO A 151 56.29 -5.91 -2.04
C PRO A 151 55.46 -6.45 -3.21
N PHE A 152 56.07 -6.44 -4.40
CA PHE A 152 55.51 -7.07 -5.59
C PHE A 152 55.30 -8.56 -5.33
N PRO A 153 54.17 -9.17 -5.73
CA PRO A 153 54.08 -10.62 -5.76
C PRO A 153 55.01 -11.15 -6.86
N ASP A 154 55.88 -12.09 -6.50
CA ASP A 154 56.77 -12.82 -7.41
C ASP A 154 55.94 -13.60 -8.44
N ASP A 155 55.86 -13.08 -9.67
CA ASP A 155 55.46 -13.85 -10.85
C ASP A 155 56.69 -14.58 -11.40
N ALA A 156 57.01 -15.72 -10.80
CA ALA A 156 57.99 -16.66 -11.34
C ALA A 156 57.41 -18.07 -11.25
N ASP A 157 56.60 -18.45 -12.25
CA ASP A 157 56.56 -19.79 -12.85
C ASP A 157 55.39 -19.90 -13.84
N ALA A 158 55.59 -19.36 -15.05
CA ALA A 158 54.84 -19.80 -16.23
C ALA A 158 55.78 -19.79 -17.44
N PRO A 159 56.13 -20.96 -18.01
CA PRO A 159 57.03 -21.03 -19.15
C PRO A 159 56.39 -20.42 -20.40
N MET A 160 57.13 -19.51 -21.04
CA MET A 160 56.84 -18.94 -22.36
C MET A 160 56.68 -20.02 -23.42
N ASP A 161 55.52 -20.07 -24.07
CA ASP A 161 55.32 -20.76 -25.34
C ASP A 161 55.32 -19.72 -26.48
N PRO A 162 56.36 -19.63 -27.33
CA PRO A 162 56.55 -18.52 -28.28
C PRO A 162 55.82 -18.72 -29.62
N ALA A 163 54.63 -19.33 -29.62
CA ALA A 163 53.91 -19.64 -30.86
C ALA A 163 52.40 -19.47 -30.71
N ASN A 164 51.92 -18.23 -30.54
CA ASN A 164 50.57 -17.91 -30.99
C ASN A 164 50.49 -16.47 -31.51
N ASP A 165 50.80 -16.38 -32.80
CA ASP A 165 50.63 -15.23 -33.67
C ASP A 165 49.15 -15.14 -34.05
N GLY A 166 48.48 -14.05 -33.69
CA GLY A 166 47.01 -13.98 -33.80
C GLY A 166 46.46 -12.56 -33.68
N ALA A 167 46.89 -11.68 -34.58
CA ALA A 167 46.29 -10.39 -34.87
C ALA A 167 44.75 -10.47 -34.99
N TYR A 168 44.01 -9.47 -34.47
CA TYR A 168 43.50 -8.33 -35.25
C TYR A 168 42.64 -7.42 -34.35
N ALA A 169 43.00 -6.13 -34.35
CA ALA A 169 42.07 -5.05 -34.06
C ALA A 169 41.23 -4.76 -35.32
N VAL A 170 40.03 -4.18 -35.15
CA VAL A 170 39.60 -2.89 -35.75
C VAL A 170 38.09 -2.69 -35.59
N ALA A 171 37.76 -1.44 -35.28
CA ALA A 171 36.45 -0.82 -35.13
C ALA A 171 35.57 -0.84 -36.39
N GLY A 172 34.29 -0.55 -36.21
CA GLY A 172 33.38 -0.20 -37.31
C GLY A 172 32.12 0.49 -36.79
N GLU A 173 32.10 1.83 -36.85
CA GLU A 173 30.89 2.65 -36.82
C GLU A 173 30.00 2.35 -38.04
N ARG A 174 28.68 2.45 -37.85
CA ARG A 174 27.80 3.37 -38.59
C ARG A 174 26.41 3.43 -37.96
#